data_AF-A0A4S5CKL6-F1
#
_entry.id   AF-A0A4S5CKL6-F1
#
_cell.length_a   1.000
_cell.length_b   1.000
_cell.length_c   1.000
_cell.angle_alpha   90.00
_cell.angle_beta   90.00
_cell.angle_gamma   90.00
#
_symmetry.space_group_name_H-M   'P 1'
#
loop_
_entity.id
_entity.type
_entity.pdbx_description
1 polymer ?
#
loop_
_entity_poly.entity_id
_entity_poly.type
_entity_poly.pdbx_seq_one_letter_code
_entity_poly.pdbx_strand_id
1 'polypeptide(L)'
;MRTSASTPSAPVSAGAASTGAGRSRPGRFSMLSRFLPSGRSVAIGVPFVWLAVFFALPFVLVLKISFADQVMGIPPYTSLVEIKDGVVHFALQLSHYAFLLQDDLYIATYLSSLKMAAVSTVLCLLIG
;
A
#
# COMPACT_ATOMS: atom_id res chain seq x y z
N MET A 1 39.40 -7.05 -83.08
CA MET A 1 40.84 -6.78 -83.31
C MET A 1 41.23 -5.61 -82.40
N ARG A 2 42.06 -5.88 -81.37
CA ARG A 2 43.06 -4.98 -80.73
C ARG A 2 42.54 -3.69 -80.04
N THR A 3 42.98 -3.21 -78.88
CA THR A 3 44.11 -3.45 -77.96
C THR A 3 43.89 -2.50 -76.77
N SER A 4 44.00 -2.96 -75.52
CA SER A 4 45.10 -2.67 -74.55
C SER A 4 45.19 -1.19 -74.10
N ALA A 5 44.92 -0.82 -72.84
CA ALA A 5 45.65 -1.09 -71.57
C ALA A 5 46.84 -0.16 -71.30
N SER A 6 46.76 0.62 -70.20
CA SER A 6 47.82 1.06 -69.25
C SER A 6 47.28 2.27 -68.41
N THR A 7 47.00 2.20 -67.09
CA THR A 7 47.89 2.19 -65.88
C THR A 7 48.70 3.49 -65.71
N PRO A 8 49.08 3.98 -64.50
CA PRO A 8 48.49 4.04 -63.13
C PRO A 8 48.37 5.52 -62.65
N SER A 9 47.91 5.85 -61.42
CA SER A 9 48.80 6.24 -60.29
C SER A 9 47.96 6.60 -59.05
N ALA A 10 48.20 5.93 -57.92
CA ALA A 10 47.95 6.46 -56.57
C ALA A 10 49.14 7.36 -56.18
N PRO A 11 49.03 8.33 -55.23
CA PRO A 11 48.82 8.10 -53.78
C PRO A 11 47.69 9.03 -53.25
N VAL A 12 47.21 9.04 -52.00
CA VAL A 12 47.91 9.48 -50.77
C VAL A 12 47.10 9.09 -49.51
N SER A 13 47.85 8.66 -48.47
CA SER A 13 47.64 8.77 -47.01
C SER A 13 46.22 8.70 -46.44
N ALA A 14 45.86 7.65 -45.69
CA ALA A 14 46.20 7.49 -44.27
C ALA A 14 45.74 8.66 -43.38
N GLY A 15 44.57 8.49 -42.78
CA GLY A 15 44.03 9.27 -41.67
C GLY A 15 42.80 8.52 -41.14
N ALA A 16 43.01 7.53 -40.27
CA ALA A 16 42.90 7.70 -38.82
C ALA A 16 41.47 7.97 -38.36
N ALA A 17 40.89 6.94 -37.75
CA ALA A 17 39.96 7.01 -36.63
C ALA A 17 38.63 7.77 -36.82
N SER A 18 37.53 7.01 -36.84
CA SER A 18 36.63 7.01 -35.68
C SER A 18 35.59 5.91 -35.84
N THR A 19 35.89 4.79 -35.18
CA THR A 19 34.95 3.72 -34.90
C THR A 19 33.83 4.28 -34.03
N GLY A 20 32.72 4.71 -34.66
CA GLY A 20 31.47 5.05 -33.99
C GLY A 20 30.77 3.80 -33.47
N ALA A 21 31.44 3.03 -32.61
CA ALA A 21 30.81 1.97 -31.84
C ALA A 21 29.94 2.64 -30.77
N GLY A 22 28.69 2.94 -31.14
CA GLY A 22 27.64 3.36 -30.22
C GLY A 22 27.47 2.31 -29.13
N ARG A 23 28.19 2.49 -28.02
CA ARG A 23 28.06 1.68 -26.81
C ARG A 23 26.72 2.03 -26.17
N SER A 24 25.64 1.40 -26.63
CA SER A 24 24.37 1.39 -25.93
C SER A 24 24.58 0.79 -24.55
N ARG A 25 24.69 1.64 -23.53
CA ARG A 25 24.72 1.21 -22.12
C ARG A 25 23.30 0.74 -21.78
N PRO A 26 23.06 -0.55 -21.46
CA PRO A 26 21.77 -0.90 -20.91
C PRO A 26 21.69 -0.26 -19.52
N GLY A 27 20.80 0.72 -19.38
CA GLY A 27 20.52 1.35 -18.10
C GLY A 27 20.04 0.29 -17.12
N ARG A 28 20.71 0.20 -15.97
CA ARG A 28 20.43 -0.73 -14.86
C ARG A 28 19.03 -0.52 -14.21
N PHE A 29 18.20 0.33 -14.79
CA PHE A 29 16.91 0.78 -14.26
C PHE A 29 15.68 0.09 -14.89
N SER A 30 15.86 -0.85 -15.83
CA SER A 30 14.72 -1.53 -16.48
C SER A 30 13.97 -2.52 -15.57
N MET A 31 14.45 -2.80 -14.35
CA MET A 31 13.79 -3.73 -13.43
C MET A 31 12.73 -3.04 -12.56
N LEU A 32 12.79 -1.70 -12.42
CA LEU A 32 11.86 -0.92 -11.58
C LEU A 32 10.58 -0.48 -12.31
N SER A 33 10.54 -0.56 -13.64
CA SER A 33 9.40 -0.13 -14.46
C SER A 33 8.22 -1.10 -14.47
N ARG A 34 8.33 -2.28 -13.86
CA ARG A 34 7.22 -3.22 -13.67
C ARG A 34 6.26 -2.83 -12.53
N PHE A 35 6.69 -1.93 -11.66
CA PHE A 35 5.87 -1.43 -10.54
C PHE A 35 5.28 -0.04 -10.77
N LEU A 36 5.58 0.62 -11.89
CA LEU A 36 4.95 1.90 -12.22
C LEU A 36 3.54 1.63 -12.75
N PRO A 37 2.48 2.01 -12.02
CA PRO A 37 1.13 1.92 -12.53
C PRO A 37 1.04 2.77 -13.80
N SER A 38 0.40 2.25 -14.84
CA SER A 38 0.07 3.05 -16.02
C SER A 38 -0.63 4.34 -15.60
N GLY A 39 -0.46 5.46 -16.32
CA GLY A 39 -1.12 6.73 -15.98
C GLY A 39 -2.63 6.60 -15.79
N ARG A 40 -3.25 5.61 -16.44
CA ARG A 40 -4.65 5.20 -16.23
C ARG A 40 -4.93 4.64 -14.84
N SER A 41 -4.05 3.81 -14.30
CA SER A 41 -4.19 3.23 -12.95
C SER A 41 -3.99 4.29 -11.86
N VAL A 42 -3.15 5.29 -12.08
CA VAL A 42 -3.02 6.42 -11.16
C VAL A 42 -4.28 7.29 -11.20
N ALA A 43 -4.79 7.60 -12.39
CA ALA A 43 -6.03 8.38 -12.54
C ALA A 43 -7.25 7.72 -11.87
N ILE A 44 -7.32 6.38 -11.85
CA ILE A 44 -8.37 5.62 -11.15
C ILE A 44 -8.01 5.44 -9.67
N GLY A 45 -6.74 5.21 -9.35
CA GLY A 45 -6.28 4.95 -7.98
C GLY A 45 -6.47 6.16 -7.06
N VAL A 46 -6.22 7.38 -7.54
CA VAL A 46 -6.36 8.61 -6.74
C VAL A 46 -7.76 8.76 -6.12
N PRO A 47 -8.88 8.72 -6.87
CA PRO A 47 -10.21 8.85 -6.27
C PRO A 47 -10.55 7.65 -5.36
N PHE A 48 -10.09 6.44 -5.67
CA PHE A 48 -10.31 5.28 -4.79
C PHE A 48 -9.53 5.40 -3.46
N VAL A 49 -8.29 5.88 -3.49
CA VAL A 49 -7.50 6.14 -2.28
C VAL A 49 -8.16 7.22 -1.45
N TRP A 50 -8.66 8.29 -2.08
CA TRP A 50 -9.44 9.32 -1.39
C TRP A 50 -10.66 8.72 -0.69
N LEU A 51 -11.48 7.95 -1.40
CA LEU A 51 -12.64 7.27 -0.81
C LEU A 51 -12.23 6.31 0.31
N ALA A 52 -11.16 5.54 0.14
CA ALA A 52 -10.66 4.61 1.17
C ALA A 52 -10.21 5.35 2.43
N VAL A 53 -9.50 6.48 2.31
CA VAL A 53 -9.08 7.30 3.45
C VAL A 53 -10.30 7.87 4.17
N PHE A 54 -11.26 8.45 3.44
CA PHE A 54 -12.47 9.02 4.05
C PHE A 54 -13.40 7.95 4.64
N PHE A 55 -13.44 6.76 4.05
CA PHE A 55 -14.14 5.60 4.60
C PHE A 55 -13.46 5.08 5.87
N ALA A 56 -12.13 4.98 5.88
CA ALA A 56 -11.37 4.46 7.02
C ALA A 56 -11.30 5.44 8.19
N LEU A 57 -11.29 6.75 7.92
CA LEU A 57 -11.18 7.80 8.94
C LEU A 57 -12.18 7.66 10.11
N PRO A 58 -13.50 7.47 9.91
CA PRO A 58 -14.43 7.25 11.02
C PRO A 58 -14.10 5.99 11.83
N PHE A 59 -13.66 4.90 11.19
CA PHE A 59 -13.24 3.70 11.91
C PHE A 59 -11.97 3.93 12.73
N VAL A 60 -11.00 4.68 12.21
CA VAL A 60 -9.77 5.05 12.94
C VAL A 60 -10.14 5.89 14.17
N LEU A 61 -11.09 6.81 14.06
CA LEU A 61 -11.58 7.58 15.21
C LEU A 61 -12.23 6.70 16.27
N VAL A 62 -13.13 5.79 15.88
CA VAL A 62 -13.77 4.85 16.81
C VAL A 62 -12.74 3.93 17.45
N LEU A 63 -11.78 3.42 16.67
CA LEU A 63 -10.68 2.59 17.17
C LEU A 63 -9.83 3.35 18.18
N LYS A 64 -9.47 4.61 17.90
CA LYS A 64 -8.74 5.46 18.84
C LYS A 64 -9.51 5.66 20.14
N ILE A 65 -10.80 5.94 20.08
CA ILE A 65 -11.64 6.12 21.27
C ILE A 65 -11.77 4.81 22.04
N SER A 66 -11.93 3.69 21.34
CA SER A 66 -12.14 2.38 21.95
C SER A 66 -10.91 1.85 22.70
N PHE A 67 -9.71 2.36 22.38
CA PHE A 67 -8.46 2.07 23.12
C PHE A 67 -8.02 3.20 24.06
N ALA A 68 -8.59 4.41 23.93
CA ALA A 68 -8.25 5.55 24.77
C ALA A 68 -9.04 5.54 26.08
N ASP A 69 -8.32 5.88 27.16
CA ASP A 69 -8.88 5.99 28.50
C ASP A 69 -9.84 7.19 28.58
N GLN A 70 -11.11 6.94 28.91
CA GLN A 70 -12.08 7.98 29.26
C GLN A 70 -12.08 8.13 30.78
N VAL A 71 -11.09 8.84 31.30
CA VAL A 71 -11.06 9.19 32.73
C VAL A 71 -12.11 10.27 32.99
N MET A 72 -12.99 10.04 33.96
CA MET A 72 -13.92 11.06 34.48
C MET A 72 -13.14 12.11 35.27
N GLY A 73 -12.61 13.10 34.56
CA GLY A 73 -11.91 14.26 35.13
C GLY A 73 -11.56 15.27 34.04
N ILE A 74 -11.80 16.55 34.30
CA ILE A 74 -11.41 17.66 33.41
C ILE A 74 -9.89 17.84 33.61
N PRO A 75 -9.00 17.66 32.60
CA PRO A 75 -9.21 17.52 31.15
C PRO A 75 -9.23 16.05 30.66
N PRO A 76 -10.20 15.65 29.81
CA PRO A 76 -10.62 14.25 29.72
C PRO A 76 -9.94 13.45 28.59
N TYR A 77 -8.61 13.46 28.48
CA TYR A 77 -7.86 12.53 27.62
C TYR A 77 -6.44 12.32 28.17
N THR A 78 -6.08 11.10 28.54
CA THR A 78 -4.68 10.76 28.85
C THR A 78 -3.92 10.47 27.55
N SER A 79 -2.63 10.83 27.50
CA SER A 79 -1.78 10.52 26.35
C SER A 79 -1.61 9.01 26.21
N LEU A 80 -2.10 8.43 25.10
CA LEU A 80 -1.92 7.02 24.74
C LEU A 80 -0.45 6.57 24.67
N VAL A 81 0.45 7.54 24.49
CA VAL A 81 1.89 7.37 24.38
C VAL A 81 2.53 8.39 25.29
N GLU A 82 3.02 7.94 26.45
CA GLU A 82 3.85 8.76 27.33
C GLU A 82 5.28 8.22 27.27
N ILE A 83 6.21 9.05 26.81
CA ILE A 83 7.64 8.72 26.84
C ILE A 83 8.16 9.26 28.15
N LYS A 84 8.37 8.36 29.12
CA LYS A 84 8.94 8.69 30.41
C LYS A 84 10.24 7.93 30.56
N ASP A 85 11.32 8.64 30.89
CA ASP A 85 12.65 8.06 31.13
C ASP A 85 13.19 7.19 29.98
N GLY A 86 12.88 7.55 28.73
CA GLY A 86 13.30 6.80 27.53
C GLY A 86 12.52 5.52 27.27
N VAL A 87 11.47 5.23 28.07
CA VAL A 87 10.58 4.08 27.91
C VAL A 87 9.23 4.56 27.37
N VAL A 88 8.75 3.89 26.33
CA VAL A 88 7.45 4.17 25.72
C VAL A 88 6.38 3.41 26.52
N HIS A 89 5.57 4.14 27.29
CA HIS A 89 4.45 3.58 28.01
C HIS A 89 3.19 3.67 27.14
N PHE A 90 2.68 2.50 26.73
CA PHE A 90 1.41 2.38 26.02
C PHE A 90 0.29 2.13 27.03
N ALA A 91 -0.52 3.16 27.32
CA ALA A 91 -1.70 3.04 28.16
C ALA A 91 -2.90 2.54 27.34
N LEU A 92 -2.87 1.27 26.92
CA LEU A 92 -3.98 0.63 26.20
C LEU A 92 -4.95 0.01 27.22
N GLN A 93 -6.17 0.54 27.34
CA GLN A 93 -7.16 -0.03 28.25
C GLN A 93 -7.98 -1.16 27.62
N LEU A 94 -7.40 -2.36 27.61
CA LEU A 94 -8.11 -3.59 27.23
C LEU A 94 -9.17 -4.01 28.27
N SER A 95 -9.17 -3.39 29.46
CA SER A 95 -10.12 -3.64 30.53
C SER A 95 -11.59 -3.42 30.10
N HIS A 96 -11.86 -2.42 29.27
CA HIS A 96 -13.21 -2.16 28.74
C HIS A 96 -13.76 -3.33 27.92
N TYR A 97 -12.92 -3.97 27.11
CA TYR A 97 -13.31 -5.14 26.33
C TYR A 97 -13.43 -6.40 27.20
N ALA A 98 -12.55 -6.56 28.19
CA ALA A 98 -12.60 -7.68 29.11
C ALA A 98 -13.89 -7.69 29.95
N PHE A 99 -14.38 -6.52 30.36
CA PHE A 99 -15.65 -6.39 31.07
C PHE A 99 -16.85 -6.82 30.22
N LEU A 100 -16.90 -6.42 28.94
CA LEU A 100 -17.96 -6.84 28.01
C LEU A 100 -17.98 -8.35 27.75
N LEU A 101 -16.81 -9.00 27.78
CA LEU A 101 -16.68 -10.45 27.60
C LEU A 101 -17.02 -11.25 28.87
N GLN A 102 -17.16 -10.61 30.03
CA GLN A 102 -17.52 -11.27 31.28
C GLN A 102 -19.03 -11.15 31.57
N ASP A 103 -19.75 -10.33 30.82
CA ASP A 103 -21.20 -10.17 30.96
C ASP A 103 -21.95 -11.22 30.12
N ASP A 104 -22.56 -12.19 30.81
CA ASP A 104 -23.35 -13.27 30.20
C ASP A 104 -24.47 -12.75 29.29
N LEU A 105 -25.09 -11.61 29.62
CA LEU A 105 -26.17 -11.03 28.82
C LEU A 105 -25.64 -10.49 27.49
N TYR A 106 -24.45 -9.87 27.51
CA TYR A 106 -23.81 -9.34 26.31
C TYR A 106 -23.40 -10.47 25.36
N ILE A 107 -22.83 -11.56 25.89
CA ILE A 107 -22.50 -12.74 25.09
C ILE A 107 -23.76 -13.40 24.50
N ALA A 108 -24.82 -13.55 25.31
CA ALA A 108 -26.06 -14.17 24.87
C ALA A 108 -26.72 -13.41 23.71
N THR A 109 -26.72 -12.08 23.77
CA THR A 109 -27.27 -11.22 22.71
C THR A 109 -26.42 -11.24 21.43
N TYR A 110 -25.09 -11.29 21.57
CA TYR A 110 -24.17 -11.44 20.44
C TYR A 110 -24.39 -12.78 19.71
N LEU A 111 -24.42 -13.90 20.44
CA LEU A 111 -24.67 -15.22 19.88
C LEU A 111 -26.05 -15.35 19.23
N SER A 112 -27.07 -14.73 19.83
CA SER A 112 -28.41 -14.69 19.26
C SER A 112 -28.44 -13.98 17.91
N SER A 113 -27.74 -12.85 17.79
CA SER A 113 -27.61 -12.11 16.54
C SER A 113 -26.84 -12.91 15.48
N LEU A 114 -25.74 -13.55 15.88
CA LEU A 114 -24.93 -14.39 15.00
C LEU A 114 -25.72 -15.59 14.47
N LYS A 115 -26.51 -16.24 15.34
CA LYS A 115 -27.39 -17.35 14.96
C LYS A 115 -28.41 -16.92 13.90
N MET A 116 -29.05 -15.76 14.10
CA MET A 116 -30.05 -15.25 13.14
C MET A 116 -29.41 -14.93 11.78
N ALA A 117 -28.24 -14.27 11.78
CA ALA A 117 -27.48 -13.98 10.56
C ALA A 117 -27.02 -15.26 9.84
N ALA A 118 -26.60 -16.28 10.58
CA ALA A 118 -26.19 -17.56 10.01
C ALA A 118 -27.37 -18.30 9.36
N VAL A 119 -28.51 -18.39 10.05
CA VAL A 119 -29.72 -19.04 9.53
C VAL A 119 -30.22 -18.32 8.27
N SER A 120 -30.30 -16.99 8.29
CA SER A 120 -30.74 -16.24 7.11
C SER A 120 -29.79 -16.43 5.93
N THR A 121 -28.47 -16.41 6.17
CA THR A 121 -27.47 -16.67 5.13
C THR A 121 -27.62 -18.06 4.53
N VAL A 122 -27.77 -19.10 5.35
CA VAL A 122 -27.95 -20.48 4.88
C VAL A 122 -29.24 -20.62 4.07
N LEU A 123 -30.34 -20.03 4.51
CA LEU A 123 -31.60 -20.07 3.76
C LEU A 123 -31.48 -19.34 2.42
N CYS A 124 -30.83 -18.17 2.38
CA CYS A 124 -30.56 -17.45 1.13
C CYS A 124 -29.70 -18.29 0.15
N LEU A 125 -28.68 -18.99 0.65
CA LEU A 125 -27.83 -19.87 -0.16
C LEU A 125 -28.53 -21.14 -0.66
N LEU A 126 -29.56 -21.61 0.05
CA LEU A 126 -30.32 -22.79 -0.36
C LEU A 126 -31.43 -22.47 -1.37
N ILE A 127 -31.96 -21.25 -1.35
CA ILE A 127 -33.09 -20.81 -2.20
C ILE A 127 -32.61 -20.12 -3.48
N GLY A 128 -31.58 -19.27 -3.37
CA GLY A 128 -31.01 -18.51 -4.49
C GLY A 128 -30.06 -19.35 -5.33
#